data_AF-A0A1M6Y1R4-F1
#
_entry.id   AF-A0A1M6Y1R4-F1
#
_cell.length_a   1.000
_cell.length_b   1.000
_cell.length_c   1.000
_cell.angle_alpha   90.00
_cell.angle_beta   90.00
_cell.angle_gamma   90.00
#
_symmetry.space_group_name_H-M   'P 1'
#
loop_
_entity.id
_entity.type
_entity.pdbx_description
1 polymer ?
#
loop_
_entity_poly.entity_id
_entity_poly.type
_entity_poly.pdbx_seq_one_letter_code
_entity_poly.pdbx_strand_id
1 'polypeptide(L)'
;MNIEKFLSRTNRNANSLAAELGLNASSITAWKKGKSTPSYEVCQRLLETGMDIDELFTPELWQAIKERHAQEIRGEVVLSPEECAAIVRNGLLALQGKDTDVQVQSK
;
A
#
# COMPACT_ATOMS: atom_id res chain seq x y z
N MET A 1 -11.15 -12.61 1.80
CA MET A 1 -11.15 -11.40 2.64
C MET A 1 -11.27 -11.80 4.10
N ASN A 2 -10.43 -11.24 4.96
CA ASN A 2 -10.34 -11.54 6.38
C ASN A 2 -10.82 -10.35 7.22
N ILE A 3 -12.14 -10.11 7.20
CA ILE A 3 -12.77 -9.02 7.98
C ILE A 3 -12.59 -9.25 9.50
N GLU A 4 -12.55 -10.49 9.95
CA GLU A 4 -12.36 -10.80 11.38
C GLU A 4 -11.01 -10.31 11.89
N LYS A 5 -9.94 -10.52 11.12
CA LYS A 5 -8.60 -10.02 11.45
C LYS A 5 -8.59 -8.50 11.55
N PHE A 6 -9.18 -7.80 10.58
CA PHE A 6 -9.27 -6.34 10.61
C PHE A 6 -10.05 -5.83 11.83
N LEU A 7 -11.24 -6.39 12.09
CA LEU A 7 -12.09 -5.95 13.21
C LEU A 7 -11.43 -6.19 14.57
N SER A 8 -10.76 -7.34 14.75
CA SER A 8 -10.07 -7.66 15.99
C SER A 8 -8.85 -6.76 16.21
N ARG A 9 -8.04 -6.52 15.18
CA ARG A 9 -6.86 -5.63 15.24
C ARG A 9 -7.25 -4.18 15.54
N THR A 10 -8.34 -3.70 14.94
CA THR A 10 -8.80 -2.31 15.11
C THR A 10 -9.73 -2.10 16.30
N ASN A 11 -10.04 -3.17 17.05
CA ASN A 11 -11.01 -3.17 18.14
C ASN A 11 -12.39 -2.61 17.70
N ARG A 12 -12.82 -2.96 16.49
CA ARG A 12 -14.09 -2.56 15.88
C ARG A 12 -15.06 -3.73 15.84
N ASN A 13 -16.35 -3.42 15.74
CA ASN A 13 -17.37 -4.43 15.48
C ASN A 13 -18.02 -4.23 14.10
N ALA A 14 -18.70 -5.26 13.60
CA ALA A 14 -19.30 -5.24 12.26
C ALA A 14 -20.32 -4.09 12.07
N ASN A 15 -21.03 -3.70 13.13
CA ASN A 15 -22.00 -2.61 13.06
C ASN A 15 -21.30 -1.24 12.93
N SER A 16 -20.21 -1.03 13.67
CA SER A 16 -19.42 0.20 13.56
C SER A 16 -18.80 0.37 12.17
N LEU A 17 -18.24 -0.72 11.62
CA LEU A 17 -17.70 -0.70 10.25
C LEU A 17 -18.79 -0.47 9.20
N ALA A 18 -19.95 -1.11 9.37
CA ALA A 18 -21.08 -0.90 8.47
C ALA A 18 -21.55 0.57 8.48
N ALA A 19 -21.67 1.17 9.67
CA ALA A 19 -22.08 2.56 9.83
C ALA A 19 -21.08 3.53 9.17
N GLU A 20 -19.79 3.31 9.37
CA GLU A 20 -18.71 4.12 8.77
C GLU A 20 -18.70 4.04 7.23
N LEU A 21 -18.98 2.85 6.68
CA LEU A 21 -19.05 2.66 5.22
C LEU A 21 -20.40 3.08 4.62
N GLY A 22 -21.39 3.44 5.44
CA GLY A 22 -22.76 3.74 5.00
C GLY A 22 -23.50 2.50 4.47
N LEU A 23 -23.24 1.34 5.05
CA LEU A 23 -23.76 0.03 4.62
C LEU A 23 -24.59 -0.65 5.71
N ASN A 24 -25.29 -1.72 5.32
CA ASN A 24 -25.99 -2.58 6.26
C ASN A 24 -25.00 -3.60 6.88
N ALA A 25 -25.15 -3.88 8.19
CA ALA A 25 -24.39 -4.92 8.88
C ALA A 25 -24.53 -6.31 8.25
N SER A 26 -25.64 -6.56 7.54
CA SER A 26 -25.84 -7.79 6.75
C SER A 26 -24.80 -7.95 5.64
N SER A 27 -24.36 -6.86 5.01
CA SER A 27 -23.31 -6.87 3.99
C SER A 27 -21.96 -7.32 4.58
N ILE A 28 -21.59 -6.75 5.72
CA ILE A 28 -20.35 -7.13 6.43
C ILE A 28 -20.40 -8.61 6.83
N THR A 29 -21.55 -9.08 7.30
CA THR A 29 -21.75 -10.48 7.67
C THR A 29 -21.66 -11.42 6.46
N ALA A 30 -22.19 -11.01 5.30
CA ALA A 30 -22.13 -11.79 4.07
C ALA A 30 -20.69 -11.91 3.56
N TRP A 31 -19.90 -10.84 3.64
CA TRP A 31 -18.49 -10.82 3.30
C TRP A 31 -17.65 -11.70 4.22
N LYS A 32 -17.89 -11.61 5.53
CA LYS A 32 -17.25 -12.45 6.54
C LYS A 32 -17.48 -13.95 6.30
N LYS A 33 -18.67 -14.31 5.79
CA LYS A 33 -19.03 -15.69 5.42
C LYS A 33 -18.60 -16.09 4.00
N GLY A 34 -17.94 -15.22 3.25
CA GLY A 34 -17.57 -15.45 1.86
C GLY A 34 -18.75 -15.60 0.89
N LYS A 35 -19.95 -15.17 1.29
CA LYS A 35 -21.18 -15.30 0.47
C LYS A 35 -21.29 -14.26 -0.65
N SER A 36 -20.54 -13.17 -0.52
CA SER A 36 -20.52 -12.08 -1.50
C SER A 36 -19.20 -11.33 -1.41
N THR A 37 -18.89 -10.56 -2.44
CA THR A 37 -17.70 -9.72 -2.53
C THR A 37 -18.12 -8.25 -2.60
N PRO A 38 -17.47 -7.34 -1.86
CA PRO A 38 -17.71 -5.90 -1.98
C PRO A 38 -17.42 -5.39 -3.39
N SER A 39 -18.06 -4.28 -3.78
CA SER A 39 -17.72 -3.57 -5.01
C SER A 39 -16.35 -2.91 -4.90
N TYR A 40 -15.77 -2.53 -6.03
CA TYR A 40 -14.49 -1.83 -6.08
C TYR A 40 -14.46 -0.57 -5.21
N GLU A 41 -15.48 0.28 -5.30
CA GLU A 41 -15.60 1.49 -4.48
C GLU A 41 -15.65 1.21 -2.98
N VAL A 42 -16.24 0.07 -2.59
CA VAL A 42 -16.29 -0.36 -1.20
C VAL A 42 -14.94 -0.92 -0.76
N CYS A 43 -14.23 -1.64 -1.63
CA CYS A 43 -12.85 -2.07 -1.39
C CYS A 43 -11.92 -0.88 -1.15
N GLN A 44 -12.02 0.18 -1.95
CA GLN A 44 -11.25 1.41 -1.76
C GLN A 44 -11.54 2.03 -0.39
N ARG A 45 -12.81 2.20 -0.04
CA ARG A 45 -13.21 2.71 1.27
C ARG A 45 -12.71 1.85 2.42
N LEU A 46 -12.72 0.52 2.28
CA LEU A 46 -12.14 -0.38 3.29
C LEU A 46 -10.64 -0.12 3.50
N LEU A 47 -9.87 0.07 2.44
CA LEU A 47 -8.44 0.44 2.55
C LEU A 47 -8.27 1.80 3.23
N GLU A 48 -9.12 2.78 2.92
CA GLU A 48 -9.11 4.10 3.56
C GLU A 48 -9.42 4.02 5.06
N THR A 49 -10.24 3.04 5.50
CA THR A 49 -10.48 2.78 6.94
C THR A 49 -9.29 2.12 7.65
N GLY A 50 -8.20 1.83 6.93
CA GLY A 50 -6.99 1.21 7.45
C GLY A 50 -6.99 -0.32 7.39
N MET A 51 -7.83 -0.92 6.54
CA MET A 51 -7.75 -2.35 6.24
C MET A 51 -6.50 -2.61 5.39
N ASP A 52 -5.72 -3.62 5.78
CA ASP A 52 -4.51 -3.97 5.06
C ASP A 52 -4.82 -4.77 3.79
N ILE A 53 -3.91 -4.73 2.81
CA ILE A 53 -4.10 -5.37 1.51
C ILE A 53 -4.26 -6.90 1.63
N ASP A 54 -3.56 -7.53 2.59
CA ASP A 54 -3.62 -8.96 2.91
C ASP A 54 -4.88 -9.34 3.72
N GLU A 55 -5.55 -8.36 4.33
CA GLU A 55 -6.86 -8.53 4.95
C GLU A 55 -7.95 -8.46 3.89
N LEU A 56 -7.81 -7.56 2.91
CA LEU A 56 -8.79 -7.41 1.83
C LEU A 56 -8.75 -8.59 0.85
N PHE A 57 -7.56 -8.93 0.34
CA PHE A 57 -7.36 -10.02 -0.60
C PHE A 57 -6.84 -11.26 0.12
N THR A 58 -7.40 -12.44 -0.17
CA THR A 58 -6.81 -13.67 0.39
C THR A 58 -5.42 -13.88 -0.19
N PRO A 59 -4.52 -14.60 0.50
CA PRO A 59 -3.19 -14.90 -0.03
C PRO A 59 -3.24 -15.52 -1.43
N GLU A 60 -4.22 -16.39 -1.69
CA GLU A 60 -4.41 -17.07 -2.99
C GLU A 60 -4.83 -16.07 -4.07
N LEU A 61 -5.73 -15.15 -3.75
CA LEU A 61 -6.18 -14.11 -4.67
C LEU A 61 -5.07 -13.10 -4.96
N TRP A 62 -4.25 -12.78 -3.96
CA TRP A 62 -3.07 -11.94 -4.12
C TRP A 62 -2.03 -12.58 -5.03
N GLN A 63 -1.77 -13.89 -4.87
CA GLN A 63 -0.89 -14.62 -5.79
C GLN A 63 -1.46 -14.64 -7.21
N ALA A 64 -2.75 -14.90 -7.38
CA ALA A 64 -3.39 -14.86 -8.71
C ALA A 64 -3.31 -13.47 -9.36
N ILE A 65 -3.46 -12.39 -8.59
CA ILE A 65 -3.29 -11.01 -9.07
C ILE A 65 -1.83 -10.77 -9.48
N LYS A 66 -0.86 -11.18 -8.65
CA LYS A 66 0.58 -11.07 -8.96
C LYS A 66 0.95 -11.81 -10.23
N GLU A 67 0.46 -13.03 -10.41
CA GLU A 67 0.71 -13.85 -11.61
C GLU A 67 0.10 -13.20 -12.85
N ARG A 68 -1.16 -12.74 -12.77
CA ARG A 68 -1.87 -12.13 -13.89
C ARG A 68 -1.27 -10.78 -14.31
N HIS A 69 -0.83 -9.98 -13.35
CA HIS A 69 -0.25 -8.66 -13.58
C HIS A 69 1.29 -8.67 -13.47
N ALA A 70 1.94 -9.84 -13.52
CA ALA A 70 3.40 -9.97 -13.41
C ALA A 70 4.16 -9.16 -14.47
N GLN A 71 3.54 -8.91 -15.63
CA GLN A 71 4.13 -8.08 -16.69
C GLN A 71 3.97 -6.57 -16.45
N GLU A 72 2.93 -6.15 -15.71
CA GLU A 72 2.62 -4.75 -15.40
C GLU A 72 3.25 -4.31 -14.07
N ILE A 73 3.39 -5.22 -13.09
CA ILE A 73 4.20 -5.06 -11.88
C ILE A 73 5.68 -5.28 -12.24
N ARG A 74 6.16 -4.63 -13.29
CA ARG A 74 7.59 -4.48 -13.54
C ARG A 74 8.09 -3.30 -12.73
N GLY A 75 8.56 -3.59 -11.53
CA GLY A 75 9.52 -2.71 -10.86
C GLY A 75 9.28 -2.50 -9.38
N GLU A 76 9.52 -3.52 -8.57
CA GLU A 76 10.16 -3.23 -7.28
C GLU A 76 11.64 -2.96 -7.62
N VAL A 77 12.07 -1.70 -7.60
CA VAL A 77 13.49 -1.38 -7.72
C VAL A 77 14.15 -1.78 -6.41
N VAL A 78 14.49 -3.05 -6.29
CA VAL A 78 15.37 -3.54 -5.23
C VAL A 78 16.79 -3.17 -5.66
N LEU A 79 17.25 -2.00 -5.25
CA LEU A 79 18.65 -1.64 -5.41
C LEU A 79 19.50 -2.62 -4.60
N SER A 80 20.48 -3.25 -5.23
CA SER A 80 21.52 -3.95 -4.50
C SER A 80 22.30 -2.97 -3.60
N PRO A 81 22.96 -3.44 -2.53
CA PRO A 81 23.79 -2.60 -1.68
C PRO A 81 24.85 -1.82 -2.47
N GLU A 82 25.38 -2.39 -3.55
CA GLU A 82 26.38 -1.75 -4.42
C GLU A 82 25.78 -0.61 -5.24
N GLU A 83 24.59 -0.81 -5.81
CA GLU A 83 23.87 0.24 -6.56
C GLU A 83 23.45 1.40 -5.67
N CYS A 84 22.99 1.10 -4.45
CA CYS A 84 22.68 2.11 -3.44
C CYS A 84 23.93 2.90 -3.04
N ALA A 85 25.06 2.21 -2.79
CA ALA A 85 26.33 2.85 -2.49
C ALA A 85 26.86 3.71 -3.64
N ALA A 86 26.65 3.30 -4.89
CA ALA A 86 27.03 4.07 -6.08
C ALA A 86 26.20 5.36 -6.19
N ILE A 87 24.88 5.29 -5.99
CA ILE A 87 24.00 6.47 -6.02
C ILE A 87 24.39 7.46 -4.93
N VAL A 88 24.60 6.99 -3.70
CA VAL A 88 25.02 7.84 -2.56
C VAL A 88 26.36 8.50 -2.84
N ARG A 89 27.35 7.76 -3.34
CA ARG A 89 28.68 8.28 -3.69
C ARG A 89 28.61 9.35 -4.77
N ASN A 90 27.85 9.10 -5.84
CA ASN A 90 27.68 10.05 -6.94
C ASN A 90 26.95 11.32 -6.47
N GLY A 91 25.95 11.18 -5.60
CA GLY A 91 25.28 12.31 -4.96
C GLY A 91 26.23 13.15 -4.10
N LEU A 92 27.07 12.50 -3.28
CA LEU A 92 28.09 13.17 -2.47
C LEU A 92 29.11 13.93 -3.32
N LEU A 93 29.60 13.34 -4.41
CA LEU A 93 30.51 14.00 -5.35
C LEU A 93 29.86 15.23 -6.02
N ALA A 94 28.59 15.13 -6.40
CA ALA A 94 27.84 16.22 -7.01
C ALA A 94 27.59 17.40 -6.04
N LEU A 95 27.54 17.13 -4.74
CA LEU A 95 27.46 18.17 -3.71
C LEU A 95 28.82 18.80 -3.44
N GLN A 96 29.90 18.01 -3.42
CA GLN A 96 31.26 18.52 -3.24
C GLN A 96 31.76 19.38 -4.42
N GLY A 97 31.25 19.16 -5.63
CA GLY A 97 31.56 20.01 -6.80
C GLY A 97 30.79 21.34 -6.86
N LYS A 98 29.78 21.56 -6.00
CA LYS A 98 28.99 22.81 -5.98
C LYS A 98 29.55 23.89 -5.06
N ASP A 99 30.52 23.57 -4.22
CA ASP A 99 31.16 24.54 -3.31
C ASP A 99 32.30 25.37 -3.96
N THR A 100 32.63 25.12 -5.23
CA THR A 100 33.73 25.82 -5.94
C THR A 100 33.30 26.97 -6.86
N ASP A 101 32.03 27.40 -6.88
CA ASP A 101 31.56 28.48 -7.77
C ASP A 101 30.83 29.63 -7.04
N VAL A 102 31.31 30.03 -5.85
CA VAL A 102 31.02 31.36 -5.33
C VAL A 102 32.13 32.31 -5.81
N GLN A 103 32.02 32.74 -7.07
CA GLN A 103 32.78 33.89 -7.54
C GLN A 103 32.33 35.14 -6.78
N VAL A 104 33.24 35.66 -5.96
CA VAL A 104 33.25 37.02 -5.45
C VAL A 104 33.29 37.98 -6.63
N GLN A 105 32.20 38.70 -6.88
CA GLN A 105 32.25 39.95 -7.65
C GLN A 105 31.97 41.12 -6.72
N SER A 106 33.07 41.79 -6.39
CA SER A 106 33.17 43.08 -5.74
C SER A 106 32.36 44.15 -6.49
N LYS A 107 31.73 45.04 -5.72
CA LYS A 107 31.49 46.44 -6.11
C LYS A 107 32.09 47.33 -5.04
#